data_AF-A0A3R9ZAA9-F1
#
_entry.id   AF-A0A3R9ZAA9-F1
#
_cell.length_a   1.000
_cell.length_b   1.000
_cell.length_c   1.000
_cell.angle_alpha   90.00
_cell.angle_beta   90.00
_cell.angle_gamma   90.00
#
_symmetry.space_group_name_H-M   'P 1'
#
loop_
_entity.id
_entity.type
_entity.pdbx_description
1 polymer ?
#
loop_
_entity_poly.entity_id
_entity_poly.type
_entity_poly.pdbx_seq_one_letter_code
_entity_poly.pdbx_strand_id
1 'polypeptide(L)'
;MVRVSGFTLIEMMVTIALMCILTMLAMPSFSTWVANNKVRTVSDSLQNGLRFAQAEALRRSRPMVFSLTNSAAPQKSLTAVEGGSNWSINVSKSSLDASSVFVQAGVLADVASGVRITGPAAVCFNAMGRLVANTDTGVSGALCSTDPGKPVFTYDITVSGADRPLRVLVGLGGQVRMCDPARKLADSPDGC
;
A
#
# COMPACT_ATOMS: atom_id res chain seq x y z
N MET A 1 -11.26 13.63 59.64
CA MET A 1 -10.46 14.42 58.68
C MET A 1 -9.25 13.59 58.26
N VAL A 2 -9.20 13.12 57.02
CA VAL A 2 -8.02 12.42 56.48
C VAL A 2 -7.04 13.47 56.01
N ARG A 3 -5.83 13.53 56.59
CA ARG A 3 -4.74 14.38 56.11
C ARG A 3 -4.22 13.81 54.80
N VAL A 4 -4.22 14.61 53.74
CA VAL A 4 -3.51 14.28 52.49
C VAL A 4 -2.01 14.45 52.75
N SER A 5 -1.27 13.34 52.73
CA SER A 5 0.20 13.36 52.75
C SER A 5 0.74 13.76 51.38
N GLY A 6 1.58 14.79 51.33
CA GLY A 6 2.27 15.21 50.11
C GLY A 6 3.52 14.40 49.81
N PHE A 7 3.93 14.37 48.54
CA PHE A 7 5.18 13.75 48.08
C PHE A 7 6.40 14.56 48.52
N THR A 8 7.50 13.89 48.84
CA THR A 8 8.76 14.56 49.17
C THR A 8 9.51 14.99 47.89
N LEU A 9 10.36 16.01 48.00
CA LEU A 9 11.17 16.48 46.86
C LEU A 9 12.08 15.36 46.32
N ILE A 10 12.66 14.55 47.21
CA ILE A 10 13.49 13.41 46.83
C ILE A 10 12.70 12.32 46.09
N GLU A 11 11.45 12.08 46.49
CA GLU A 11 10.57 11.10 45.84
C GLU A 11 10.16 11.55 44.43
N MET A 12 9.92 12.84 44.23
CA MET A 12 9.71 13.41 42.89
C MET A 12 10.98 13.31 42.02
N MET A 13 12.18 13.51 42.58
CA MET A 13 13.42 13.35 41.83
C MET A 13 13.69 11.90 41.42
N VAL A 14 13.45 10.94 42.32
CA VAL A 14 13.62 9.51 42.04
C VAL A 14 12.59 9.04 40.99
N THR A 15 11.33 9.45 41.11
CA THR A 15 10.29 9.09 40.14
C THR A 15 10.59 9.65 38.75
N ILE A 16 11.02 10.91 38.63
CA ILE A 16 11.44 11.50 37.35
C ILE A 16 12.67 10.77 36.78
N ALA A 17 13.66 10.46 37.61
CA ALA A 17 14.85 9.72 37.17
C ALA A 17 14.49 8.34 36.62
N LEU A 18 13.63 7.59 37.31
CA LEU A 18 13.13 6.29 36.84
C LEU A 18 12.30 6.43 35.56
N MET A 19 11.44 7.45 35.46
CA MET A 19 10.65 7.73 34.26
C MET A 19 11.54 8.03 33.04
N CYS A 20 12.63 8.77 33.23
CA CYS A 20 13.61 9.05 32.17
C CYS A 20 14.31 7.76 31.70
N ILE A 21 14.72 6.89 32.61
CA ILE A 21 15.37 5.61 32.26
C ILE A 21 14.41 4.72 31.46
N LEU A 22 13.16 4.60 31.91
CA LEU A 22 12.15 3.78 31.24
C LEU A 22 11.79 4.31 29.85
N THR A 23 11.65 5.63 29.69
CA THR A 23 11.34 6.24 28.39
C THR A 23 12.49 6.06 27.38
N MET A 24 13.75 6.15 27.81
CA MET A 24 14.91 5.88 26.94
C MET A 24 14.92 4.45 26.39
N LEU A 25 14.52 3.47 27.20
CA LEU A 25 14.43 2.07 26.76
C LEU A 25 13.24 1.82 25.81
N ALA A 26 12.11 2.52 26.00
CA ALA A 26 10.90 2.33 25.21
C ALA A 26 10.95 3.03 23.84
N MET A 27 11.63 4.19 23.74
CA MET A 27 11.65 5.03 22.54
C MET A 27 12.08 4.33 21.23
N PRO A 28 13.14 3.49 21.18
CA PRO A 28 13.53 2.81 19.94
C PRO A 28 12.46 1.81 19.46
N SER A 29 11.75 1.13 20.37
CA SER A 29 10.69 0.20 20.00
C SER A 29 9.50 0.93 19.36
N PHE A 30 9.20 2.15 19.84
CA PHE A 30 8.11 2.97 19.29
C PHE A 30 8.38 3.42 17.85
N SER A 31 9.63 3.76 17.50
CA SER A 31 9.96 4.20 16.13
C SER A 31 9.80 3.06 15.11
N THR A 32 10.27 1.85 15.44
CA THR A 32 10.05 0.65 14.61
C THR A 32 8.56 0.31 14.50
N TRP A 33 7.80 0.41 15.58
CA TRP A 33 6.35 0.19 15.55
C TRP A 33 5.63 1.16 14.61
N VAL A 34 5.96 2.47 14.66
CA VAL A 34 5.43 3.47 13.71
C VAL A 34 5.80 3.12 12.27
N ALA A 35 7.06 2.74 12.02
CA ALA A 35 7.52 2.35 10.69
C ALA A 35 6.74 1.15 10.14
N ASN A 36 6.53 0.11 10.95
CA ASN A 36 5.71 -1.05 10.58
C ASN A 36 4.25 -0.70 10.31
N ASN A 37 3.66 0.20 11.10
CA ASN A 37 2.30 0.67 10.87
C ASN A 37 2.15 1.42 9.54
N LYS A 38 3.16 2.18 9.12
CA LYS A 38 3.19 2.82 7.80
C LYS A 38 3.19 1.78 6.69
N VAL A 39 4.06 0.76 6.79
CA VAL A 39 4.14 -0.34 5.82
C VAL A 39 2.79 -1.06 5.72
N ARG A 40 2.18 -1.37 6.85
CA ARG A 40 0.85 -2.01 6.91
C ARG A 40 -0.23 -1.15 6.28
N THR A 41 -0.31 0.13 6.62
CA THR A 41 -1.33 1.03 6.09
C THR A 41 -1.24 1.18 4.57
N VAL A 42 -0.02 1.31 4.03
CA VAL A 42 0.20 1.36 2.57
C VAL A 42 -0.16 0.03 1.91
N SER A 43 0.23 -1.09 2.51
CA SER A 43 -0.05 -2.42 1.98
C SER A 43 -1.55 -2.71 1.95
N ASP A 44 -2.27 -2.36 3.01
CA ASP A 44 -3.73 -2.48 3.09
C ASP A 44 -4.42 -1.58 2.06
N SER A 45 -3.94 -0.35 1.88
CA SER A 45 -4.47 0.57 0.86
C SER A 45 -4.27 0.04 -0.56
N LEU A 46 -3.08 -0.48 -0.88
CA LEU A 46 -2.81 -1.09 -2.19
C LEU A 46 -3.64 -2.36 -2.40
N GLN A 47 -3.69 -3.25 -1.41
CA GLN A 47 -4.50 -4.48 -1.49
C GLN A 47 -5.98 -4.14 -1.74
N ASN A 48 -6.52 -3.18 -0.99
CA ASN A 48 -7.92 -2.78 -1.13
C ASN A 48 -8.17 -2.09 -2.47
N GLY A 49 -7.28 -1.22 -2.93
CA GLY A 49 -7.38 -0.58 -4.24
C GLY A 49 -7.33 -1.59 -5.39
N LEU A 50 -6.42 -2.57 -5.34
CA LEU A 50 -6.33 -3.63 -6.35
C LEU A 50 -7.56 -4.54 -6.36
N ARG A 51 -8.06 -4.95 -5.18
CA ARG A 51 -9.30 -5.72 -5.06
C ARG A 51 -10.50 -4.94 -5.58
N PHE A 52 -10.55 -3.65 -5.28
CA PHE A 52 -11.60 -2.77 -5.77
C PHE A 52 -11.55 -2.64 -7.30
N ALA A 53 -10.36 -2.44 -7.89
CA ALA A 53 -10.21 -2.40 -9.34
C ALA A 53 -10.69 -3.69 -10.01
N GLN A 54 -10.32 -4.85 -9.45
CA GLN A 54 -10.79 -6.15 -9.92
C GLN A 54 -12.32 -6.28 -9.82
N ALA A 55 -12.89 -5.95 -8.65
CA ALA A 55 -14.32 -6.03 -8.41
C ALA A 55 -15.12 -5.08 -9.32
N GLU A 56 -14.61 -3.87 -9.55
CA GLU A 56 -15.27 -2.91 -10.43
C GLU A 56 -15.16 -3.33 -11.91
N ALA A 57 -14.07 -3.99 -12.31
CA ALA A 57 -13.95 -4.56 -13.65
C ALA A 57 -15.05 -5.61 -13.92
N LEU A 58 -15.28 -6.50 -12.94
CA LEU A 58 -16.36 -7.49 -12.95
C LEU A 58 -17.74 -6.81 -12.95
N ARG A 59 -17.96 -5.88 -12.01
CA ARG A 59 -19.24 -5.21 -11.80
C ARG A 59 -19.67 -4.38 -13.02
N ARG A 60 -18.75 -3.69 -13.69
CA ARG A 60 -19.05 -2.89 -14.88
C ARG A 60 -18.91 -3.66 -16.18
N SER A 61 -18.37 -4.88 -16.16
CA SER A 61 -17.97 -5.62 -17.37
C SER A 61 -17.10 -4.77 -18.30
N ARG A 62 -16.20 -3.97 -17.72
CA ARG A 62 -15.29 -3.07 -18.45
C ARG A 62 -13.85 -3.26 -17.96
N PRO A 63 -12.85 -3.14 -18.85
CA PRO A 63 -11.45 -3.22 -18.44
C PRO A 63 -11.09 -2.06 -17.51
N MET A 64 -10.35 -2.36 -16.45
CA MET A 64 -9.88 -1.40 -15.47
C MET A 64 -8.36 -1.35 -15.46
N VAL A 65 -7.80 -0.16 -15.30
CA VAL A 65 -6.38 0.05 -15.04
C VAL A 65 -6.21 0.58 -13.62
N PHE A 66 -5.42 -0.13 -12.82
CA PHE A 66 -4.89 0.37 -11.55
C PHE A 66 -3.50 0.93 -11.83
N SER A 67 -3.23 2.16 -11.43
CA SER A 67 -1.94 2.82 -11.63
C SER A 67 -1.47 3.55 -10.38
N LEU A 68 -0.20 3.39 -10.05
CA LEU A 68 0.49 4.24 -9.09
C LEU A 68 0.76 5.61 -9.73
N THR A 69 0.64 6.69 -8.98
CA THR A 69 0.85 8.05 -9.49
C THR A 69 1.35 8.98 -8.39
N ASN A 70 1.99 10.09 -8.76
CA ASN A 70 2.35 11.16 -7.82
C ASN A 70 1.29 12.28 -7.77
N SER A 71 0.30 12.24 -8.68
CA SER A 71 -0.80 13.20 -8.70
C SER A 71 -1.75 12.97 -7.53
N ALA A 72 -2.22 14.04 -6.90
CA ALA A 72 -3.37 13.99 -6.01
C ALA A 72 -4.64 13.86 -6.86
N ALA A 73 -5.29 12.70 -6.81
CA ALA A 73 -6.50 12.42 -7.57
C ALA A 73 -7.77 12.86 -6.80
N PRO A 74 -8.90 13.16 -7.49
CA PRO A 74 -9.16 12.96 -8.91
C PRO A 74 -8.54 14.03 -9.83
N GLN A 75 -7.91 13.60 -10.94
CA GLN A 75 -7.47 14.50 -12.02
C GLN A 75 -7.87 13.93 -13.37
N LYS A 76 -8.14 14.81 -14.35
CA LYS A 76 -8.49 14.42 -15.74
C LYS A 76 -7.33 13.74 -16.47
N SER A 77 -6.10 14.10 -16.13
CA SER A 77 -4.89 13.53 -16.68
C SER A 77 -3.97 13.18 -15.54
N LEU A 78 -3.62 11.91 -15.45
CA LEU A 78 -2.67 11.39 -14.47
C LEU A 78 -1.63 10.54 -15.20
N THR A 79 -0.42 10.54 -14.66
CA THR A 79 0.70 9.77 -15.19
C THR A 79 0.99 8.64 -14.23
N ALA A 80 1.05 7.42 -14.75
CA ALA A 80 1.48 6.27 -13.98
C ALA A 80 2.99 6.33 -13.75
N VAL A 81 3.41 6.11 -12.51
CA VAL A 81 4.81 6.21 -12.10
C VAL A 81 5.13 5.04 -11.17
N GLU A 82 6.22 4.34 -11.43
CA GLU A 82 6.72 3.30 -10.52
C GLU A 82 7.01 3.90 -9.15
N GLY A 83 6.54 3.24 -8.09
CA GLY A 83 6.68 3.76 -6.73
C GLY A 83 5.93 5.05 -6.45
N GLY A 84 4.90 5.38 -7.25
CA GLY A 84 4.06 6.56 -7.04
C GLY A 84 3.48 6.63 -5.62
N SER A 85 3.39 7.85 -5.09
CA SER A 85 2.94 8.13 -3.71
C SER A 85 1.43 8.09 -3.52
N ASN A 86 0.67 7.82 -4.58
CA ASN A 86 -0.78 7.64 -4.59
C ASN A 86 -1.14 6.53 -5.59
N TRP A 87 -2.41 6.12 -5.62
CA TRP A 87 -2.91 5.23 -6.66
C TRP A 87 -4.25 5.71 -7.22
N SER A 88 -4.54 5.34 -8.46
CA SER A 88 -5.81 5.63 -9.13
C SER A 88 -6.30 4.44 -9.92
N ILE A 89 -7.61 4.35 -10.04
CA ILE A 89 -8.34 3.34 -10.79
C ILE A 89 -9.15 4.06 -11.84
N ASN A 90 -8.95 3.65 -13.08
CA ASN A 90 -9.66 4.20 -14.23
C ASN A 90 -10.23 3.07 -15.06
N VAL A 91 -11.37 3.29 -15.69
CA VAL A 91 -11.80 2.45 -16.81
C VAL A 91 -10.79 2.67 -17.94
N SER A 92 -10.24 1.59 -18.48
CA SER A 92 -9.36 1.71 -19.65
C SER A 92 -10.14 2.24 -20.84
N LYS A 93 -9.48 3.02 -21.70
CA LYS A 93 -10.13 3.51 -22.92
C LYS A 93 -10.55 2.35 -23.82
N SER A 94 -11.48 2.64 -24.73
CA SER A 94 -12.09 1.70 -25.69
C SER A 94 -12.20 2.35 -27.06
N SER A 95 -12.54 1.58 -28.10
CA SER A 95 -12.90 2.14 -29.41
C SER A 95 -14.10 3.09 -29.34
N LEU A 96 -14.97 2.93 -28.34
CA LEU A 96 -16.13 3.78 -28.09
C LEU A 96 -15.83 4.98 -27.19
N ASP A 97 -14.82 4.86 -26.32
CA ASP A 97 -14.46 5.86 -25.31
C ASP A 97 -12.96 6.16 -25.45
N ALA A 98 -12.61 7.24 -26.14
CA ALA A 98 -11.21 7.55 -26.49
C ALA A 98 -10.32 7.95 -25.29
N SER A 99 -10.89 8.09 -24.09
CA SER A 99 -10.18 8.50 -22.87
C SER A 99 -10.46 7.51 -21.74
N SER A 100 -9.51 7.40 -20.81
CA SER A 100 -9.75 6.70 -19.56
C SER A 100 -10.76 7.48 -18.71
N VAL A 101 -11.57 6.76 -17.93
CA VAL A 101 -12.59 7.37 -17.07
C VAL A 101 -12.24 7.09 -15.62
N PHE A 102 -12.09 8.15 -14.83
CA PHE A 102 -11.82 8.05 -13.40
C PHE A 102 -12.91 7.26 -12.66
N VAL A 103 -12.49 6.35 -11.77
CA VAL A 103 -13.37 5.60 -10.89
C VAL A 103 -13.10 5.97 -9.43
N GLN A 104 -11.87 5.77 -8.98
CA GLN A 104 -11.47 5.98 -7.59
C GLN A 104 -9.97 6.22 -7.49
N ALA A 105 -9.53 6.84 -6.41
CA ALA A 105 -8.12 6.93 -6.05
C ALA A 105 -7.94 6.81 -4.53
N GLY A 106 -6.70 6.54 -4.13
CA GLY A 106 -6.26 6.59 -2.75
C GLY A 106 -5.01 7.44 -2.62
N VAL A 107 -4.97 8.25 -1.56
CA VAL A 107 -3.80 9.05 -1.19
C VAL A 107 -2.94 8.24 -0.22
N LEU A 108 -1.66 8.07 -0.52
CA LEU A 108 -0.71 7.44 0.41
C LEU A 108 0.25 8.46 1.00
N ALA A 109 0.55 9.55 0.28
CA ALA A 109 1.53 10.56 0.66
C ALA A 109 1.40 11.07 2.11
N ASP A 110 0.18 11.25 2.61
CA ASP A 110 -0.08 11.77 3.97
C ASP A 110 0.26 10.77 5.08
N VAL A 111 0.19 9.46 4.80
CA VAL A 111 0.39 8.39 5.79
C VAL A 111 1.72 7.66 5.58
N ALA A 112 2.31 7.81 4.40
CA ALA A 112 3.39 6.96 3.90
C ALA A 112 4.73 7.69 3.70
N SER A 113 4.94 8.86 4.32
CA SER A 113 6.22 9.56 4.20
C SER A 113 7.39 8.62 4.57
N GLY A 114 8.32 8.45 3.62
CA GLY A 114 9.46 7.55 3.68
C GLY A 114 9.22 6.11 3.22
N VAL A 115 7.97 5.71 2.96
CA VAL A 115 7.64 4.37 2.44
C VAL A 115 7.97 4.30 0.95
N ARG A 116 8.67 3.24 0.55
CA ARG A 116 9.01 2.91 -0.83
C ARG A 116 8.18 1.73 -1.30
N ILE A 117 7.48 1.93 -2.42
CA ILE A 117 6.74 0.90 -3.13
C ILE A 117 7.58 0.49 -4.35
N THR A 118 7.89 -0.80 -4.49
CA THR A 118 8.63 -1.35 -5.63
C THR A 118 7.75 -2.36 -6.36
N GLY A 119 7.45 -2.10 -7.62
CA GLY A 119 6.52 -2.89 -8.42
C GLY A 119 6.14 -2.14 -9.71
N PRO A 120 5.28 -2.71 -10.56
CA PRO A 120 4.91 -2.09 -11.82
C PRO A 120 4.10 -0.80 -11.59
N ALA A 121 4.30 0.20 -12.46
CA ALA A 121 3.54 1.45 -12.41
C ALA A 121 2.03 1.24 -12.60
N ALA A 122 1.63 0.19 -13.32
CA ALA A 122 0.23 -0.14 -13.54
C ALA A 122 -0.01 -1.66 -13.73
N VAL A 123 -1.22 -2.09 -13.40
CA VAL A 123 -1.76 -3.41 -13.75
C VAL A 123 -3.17 -3.25 -14.29
N CYS A 124 -3.55 -4.12 -15.23
CA CYS A 124 -4.83 -4.02 -15.93
C CYS A 124 -5.65 -5.28 -15.71
N PHE A 125 -6.92 -5.09 -15.36
CA PHE A 125 -7.91 -6.14 -15.26
C PHE A 125 -8.82 -6.10 -16.48
N ASN A 126 -9.08 -7.25 -17.10
CA ASN A 126 -10.13 -7.36 -18.11
C ASN A 126 -11.52 -7.40 -17.46
N ALA A 127 -12.58 -7.45 -18.27
CA ALA A 127 -13.97 -7.50 -17.78
C ALA A 127 -14.31 -8.75 -16.93
N MET A 128 -13.46 -9.78 -16.94
CA MET A 128 -13.58 -10.98 -16.09
C MET A 128 -12.72 -10.90 -14.83
N GLY A 129 -12.13 -9.74 -14.52
CA GLY A 129 -11.27 -9.55 -13.35
C GLY A 129 -9.93 -10.29 -13.43
N ARG A 130 -9.50 -10.72 -14.62
CA ARG A 130 -8.18 -11.35 -14.85
C ARG A 130 -7.16 -10.29 -15.26
N LEU A 131 -5.90 -10.46 -14.86
CA LEU A 131 -4.83 -9.61 -15.37
C LEU A 131 -4.61 -9.83 -16.87
N VAL A 132 -4.44 -8.73 -17.60
CA VAL A 132 -4.23 -8.72 -19.05
C VAL A 132 -3.19 -7.69 -19.45
N ALA A 133 -2.43 -7.97 -20.50
CA ALA A 133 -1.58 -6.97 -21.12
C ALA A 133 -2.45 -5.90 -21.82
N ASN A 134 -2.13 -4.64 -21.59
CA ASN A 134 -2.77 -3.51 -22.25
C ASN A 134 -1.78 -2.32 -22.26
N THR A 135 -1.33 -1.94 -23.45
CA THR A 135 -0.41 -0.80 -23.64
C THR A 135 -1.14 0.50 -23.93
N ASP A 136 -2.46 0.46 -24.06
CA ASP A 136 -3.26 1.59 -24.53
C ASP A 136 -4.45 1.84 -23.59
N THR A 137 -4.12 2.12 -22.33
CA THR A 137 -5.09 2.24 -21.22
C THR A 137 -5.82 3.58 -21.20
N GLY A 138 -5.31 4.59 -21.92
CA GLY A 138 -5.78 5.98 -21.82
C GLY A 138 -5.26 6.72 -20.59
N VAL A 139 -4.36 6.10 -19.81
CA VAL A 139 -3.59 6.73 -18.73
C VAL A 139 -2.13 6.83 -19.17
N SER A 140 -1.54 8.03 -19.09
CA SER A 140 -0.15 8.23 -19.55
C SER A 140 0.82 7.38 -18.73
N GLY A 141 1.72 6.66 -19.40
CA GLY A 141 2.71 5.79 -18.74
C GLY A 141 2.16 4.49 -18.13
N ALA A 142 0.84 4.25 -18.17
CA ALA A 142 0.24 3.02 -17.64
C ALA A 142 0.29 1.90 -18.69
N LEU A 143 1.45 1.23 -18.75
CA LEU A 143 1.68 0.08 -19.60
C LEU A 143 1.54 -1.20 -18.78
N CYS A 144 0.50 -1.97 -19.08
CA CYS A 144 0.28 -3.27 -18.45
C CYS A 144 0.89 -4.37 -19.31
N SER A 145 1.92 -5.05 -18.81
CA SER A 145 2.46 -6.27 -19.43
C SER A 145 2.02 -7.49 -18.62
N THR A 146 1.97 -8.66 -19.25
CA THR A 146 1.79 -9.95 -18.56
C THR A 146 2.82 -10.94 -19.08
N ASP A 147 3.54 -11.60 -18.19
CA ASP A 147 4.51 -12.64 -18.53
C ASP A 147 3.94 -14.01 -18.08
N PRO A 148 3.64 -14.93 -18.99
CA PRO A 148 3.17 -16.27 -18.63
C PRO A 148 4.15 -17.04 -17.72
N GLY A 149 5.45 -16.74 -17.78
CA GLY A 149 6.48 -17.32 -16.91
C GLY A 149 6.55 -16.70 -15.52
N LYS A 150 5.88 -15.55 -15.29
CA LYS A 150 5.78 -14.87 -13.99
C LYS A 150 4.30 -14.64 -13.66
N PRO A 151 3.59 -15.66 -13.15
CA PRO A 151 2.14 -15.62 -13.00
C PRO A 151 1.65 -14.73 -11.86
N VAL A 152 2.54 -13.99 -11.19
CA VAL A 152 2.23 -13.14 -10.04
C VAL A 152 3.01 -11.84 -10.14
N PHE A 153 2.30 -10.71 -10.06
CA PHE A 153 2.88 -9.39 -9.88
C PHE A 153 3.10 -9.10 -8.41
N THR A 154 4.16 -8.37 -8.11
CA THR A 154 4.57 -8.06 -6.74
C THR A 154 4.68 -6.55 -6.56
N TYR A 155 4.08 -6.04 -5.48
CA TYR A 155 4.37 -4.74 -4.91
C TYR A 155 5.06 -4.96 -3.58
N ASP A 156 6.33 -4.57 -3.46
CA ASP A 156 7.11 -4.59 -2.24
C ASP A 156 7.01 -3.25 -1.53
N ILE A 157 6.58 -3.28 -0.26
CA ILE A 157 6.38 -2.09 0.57
C ILE A 157 7.40 -2.12 1.69
N THR A 158 8.29 -1.13 1.69
CA THR A 158 9.41 -1.03 2.64
C THR A 158 9.55 0.39 3.17
N VAL A 159 10.10 0.54 4.36
CA VAL A 159 10.50 1.84 4.93
C VAL A 159 11.74 1.62 5.78
N SER A 160 12.60 2.64 5.88
CA SER A 160 13.75 2.57 6.77
C SER A 160 13.30 2.43 8.23
N GLY A 161 13.95 1.53 8.97
CA GLY A 161 13.64 1.29 10.39
C GLY A 161 12.43 0.38 10.65
N ALA A 162 11.72 -0.09 9.63
CA ALA A 162 10.78 -1.20 9.77
C ALA A 162 11.52 -2.54 9.76
N ASP A 163 11.08 -3.47 10.60
CA ASP A 163 11.56 -4.85 10.67
C ASP A 163 10.55 -5.86 10.10
N ARG A 164 9.37 -5.40 9.67
CA ARG A 164 8.32 -6.21 9.04
C ARG A 164 7.96 -5.66 7.66
N PRO A 165 8.67 -6.06 6.60
CA PRO A 165 8.27 -5.73 5.24
C PRO A 165 6.96 -6.43 4.88
N LEU A 166 6.19 -5.84 3.97
CA LEU A 166 4.99 -6.47 3.42
C LEU A 166 5.03 -6.43 1.90
N ARG A 167 4.45 -7.45 1.29
CA ARG A 167 4.33 -7.61 -0.15
C ARG A 167 2.87 -7.82 -0.52
N VAL A 168 2.38 -7.08 -1.51
CA VAL A 168 1.09 -7.33 -2.15
C VAL A 168 1.33 -8.08 -3.46
N LEU A 169 0.66 -9.21 -3.61
CA LEU A 169 0.73 -10.12 -4.75
C LEU A 169 -0.56 -10.02 -5.56
N VAL A 170 -0.44 -9.95 -6.89
CA VAL A 170 -1.56 -10.01 -7.82
C VAL A 170 -1.33 -11.15 -8.80
N GLY A 171 -2.06 -12.24 -8.66
CA GLY A 171 -1.97 -13.38 -9.56
C GLY A 171 -2.59 -13.07 -10.93
N LEU A 172 -2.20 -13.79 -11.98
CA LEU A 172 -2.78 -13.64 -13.31
C LEU A 172 -4.31 -13.83 -13.31
N GLY A 173 -4.83 -14.71 -12.45
CA GLY A 173 -6.28 -14.89 -12.23
C GLY A 173 -6.98 -13.72 -11.54
N GLY A 174 -6.26 -12.67 -11.19
CA GLY A 174 -6.74 -11.48 -10.49
C GLY A 174 -6.74 -11.57 -8.97
N GLN A 175 -6.39 -12.72 -8.38
CA GLN A 175 -6.31 -12.87 -6.93
C GLN A 175 -5.30 -11.87 -6.33
N VAL A 176 -5.77 -11.05 -5.39
CA VAL A 176 -4.94 -10.12 -4.62
C VAL A 176 -4.74 -10.64 -3.19
N ARG A 177 -3.49 -10.89 -2.81
CA ARG A 177 -3.11 -11.29 -1.43
C ARG A 177 -1.96 -10.46 -0.90
N MET A 178 -1.90 -10.26 0.41
CA MET A 178 -0.74 -9.68 1.09
C MET A 178 0.00 -10.81 1.80
N CYS A 179 1.32 -10.72 1.86
CA CYS A 179 2.19 -11.64 2.57
C CYS A 179 3.43 -10.93 3.12
N ASP A 180 4.10 -11.56 4.08
CA ASP A 180 5.40 -11.19 4.60
C ASP A 180 6.49 -11.91 3.77
N PRO A 181 7.32 -11.18 3.01
CA PRO A 181 8.36 -11.78 2.18
C PRO A 181 9.53 -12.36 2.99
N ALA A 182 9.63 -12.06 4.28
CA ALA A 182 10.63 -12.66 5.16
C ALA A 182 10.22 -14.06 5.67
N ARG A 183 8.98 -14.48 5.43
CA ARG A 183 8.43 -15.78 5.84
C ARG A 183 8.02 -16.61 4.62
N LYS A 184 8.13 -17.93 4.74
CA LYS A 184 7.68 -18.87 3.71
C LYS A 184 6.24 -19.27 3.95
N LEU A 185 5.43 -19.30 2.89
CA LEU A 185 4.04 -19.75 2.96
C LEU A 185 3.89 -21.18 3.51
N ALA A 186 4.87 -22.05 3.25
CA ALA A 186 4.87 -23.43 3.75
C ALA A 186 4.94 -23.51 5.28
N ASP A 187 5.58 -22.54 5.92
CA ASP A 187 5.85 -22.53 7.36
C ASP A 187 4.93 -21.56 8.12
N SER A 188 4.25 -20.64 7.41
CA SER A 188 3.42 -19.60 8.00
C SER A 188 2.34 -19.14 7.02
N PRO A 189 1.07 -18.99 7.46
CA PRO A 189 -0.03 -18.58 6.58
C PRO A 189 0.15 -17.16 6.01
N ASP A 190 0.88 -16.30 6.73
CA ASP A 190 1.18 -14.94 6.30
C ASP A 190 2.41 -14.87 5.37
N GLY A 191 3.09 -15.98 5.09
CA GLY A 191 4.30 -16.01 4.28
C GLY A 191 4.05 -15.88 2.77
N CYS A 192 5.06 -15.42 2.06
CA CYS A 192 5.12 -15.52 0.61
C CYS A 192 5.66 -16.90 0.22
#